data_AF-A0A955P8R5-F1
#
_entry.id   AF-A0A955P8R5-F1
#
_cell.length_a   1.000
_cell.length_b   1.000
_cell.length_c   1.000
_cell.angle_alpha   90.00
_cell.angle_beta   90.00
_cell.angle_gamma   90.00
#
_symmetry.space_group_name_H-M   'P 1'
#
loop_
_entity.id
_entity.type
_entity.pdbx_description
1 polymer ?
#
loop_
_entity_poly.entity_id
_entity_poly.type
_entity_poly.pdbx_seq_one_letter_code
_entity_poly.pdbx_strand_id
1 'polypeptide(L)'
;MTRTAIDDEAAIRELRGQFRSQGFCITPPIIPMDLIERVLPRMEAVVRGEYETGIPPFAIHFTPEDGPEKLKKIDQPQLCDDTILELIAHPALGEWAARIMEAKLIQAWAVQLLIKPPG
;
A
#
# COMPACT_ATOMS: atom_id res chain seq x y z
N MET A 1 -5.72 9.87 26.82
CA MET A 1 -4.72 9.12 26.02
C MET A 1 -5.44 7.94 25.40
N THR A 2 -5.74 8.00 24.10
CA THR A 2 -6.39 6.92 23.37
C THR A 2 -5.32 5.90 23.03
N ARG A 3 -5.43 4.70 23.58
CA ARG A 3 -4.49 3.59 23.36
C ARG A 3 -4.57 3.21 21.88
N THR A 4 -3.52 3.43 21.11
CA THR A 4 -3.51 3.06 19.68
C THR A 4 -3.40 1.54 19.60
N ALA A 5 -4.00 0.89 18.60
CA ALA A 5 -3.97 -0.57 18.44
C ALA A 5 -2.54 -1.15 18.40
N ILE A 6 -1.54 -0.31 18.08
CA ILE A 6 -0.12 -0.66 18.10
C ILE A 6 0.39 -0.94 19.53
N ASP A 7 -0.18 -0.32 20.57
CA ASP A 7 0.31 -0.46 21.95
C ASP A 7 -0.07 -1.79 22.62
N ASP A 8 -0.78 -2.67 21.89
CA ASP A 8 -1.13 -4.01 22.37
C ASP A 8 -0.06 -5.04 21.98
N GLU A 9 0.94 -5.19 22.86
CA GLU A 9 1.99 -6.20 22.74
C GLU A 9 1.46 -7.64 22.64
N ALA A 10 0.29 -7.94 23.23
CA ALA A 10 -0.29 -9.26 23.11
C ALA A 10 -0.81 -9.51 21.69
N ALA A 11 -1.46 -8.51 21.08
CA ALA A 11 -1.93 -8.57 19.70
C ALA A 11 -0.75 -8.70 18.71
N ILE A 12 0.33 -7.94 18.91
CA ILE A 12 1.53 -8.04 18.07
C ILE A 12 2.19 -9.43 18.18
N ARG A 13 2.26 -10.00 19.39
CA ARG A 13 2.80 -11.35 19.59
C ARG A 13 1.98 -12.42 18.87
N GLU A 14 0.65 -12.29 18.88
CA GLU A 14 -0.25 -13.19 18.16
C GLU A 14 -0.04 -13.09 16.65
N LEU A 15 -0.04 -11.87 16.10
CA LEU A 15 0.18 -11.63 14.66
C LEU A 15 1.55 -12.14 14.19
N ARG A 16 2.58 -12.00 15.02
CA ARG A 16 3.91 -12.59 14.76
C ARG A 16 3.85 -14.11 14.69
N GLY A 17 3.12 -14.76 15.61
CA GLY A 17 2.91 -16.21 15.59
C GLY A 17 2.20 -16.68 14.32
N GLN A 18 1.16 -15.95 13.91
CA GLN A 18 0.43 -16.21 12.66
C GLN A 18 1.34 -16.04 11.44
N PHE A 19 2.04 -14.92 11.33
CA PHE A 19 2.95 -14.65 10.22
C PHE A 19 4.04 -15.73 10.11
N ARG A 20 4.66 -16.13 11.22
CA ARG A 20 5.69 -17.19 11.24
C ARG A 20 5.16 -18.56 10.82
N SER A 21 3.93 -18.90 11.18
CA SER A 21 3.36 -20.24 10.92
C SER A 21 2.65 -20.33 9.56
N GLN A 22 2.09 -19.23 9.06
CA GLN A 22 1.24 -19.22 7.86
C GLN A 22 1.85 -18.43 6.70
N GLY A 23 2.89 -17.63 6.95
CA GLY A 23 3.49 -16.73 5.96
C GLY A 23 2.69 -15.44 5.73
N PHE A 24 1.55 -15.25 6.39
CA PHE A 24 0.74 -14.03 6.35
C PHE A 24 0.06 -13.76 7.69
N CYS A 25 -0.38 -12.52 7.90
CA CYS A 25 -1.27 -12.13 9.00
C CYS A 25 -2.13 -10.94 8.56
N ILE A 26 -3.20 -10.66 9.29
CA ILE A 26 -4.11 -9.54 8.99
C ILE A 26 -4.12 -8.60 10.18
N THR A 27 -3.67 -7.37 9.99
CA THR A 27 -3.71 -6.34 11.03
C THR A 27 -5.14 -5.78 11.16
N PRO A 28 -5.48 -5.11 12.29
CA PRO A 28 -6.59 -4.16 12.27
C PRO A 28 -6.35 -3.08 11.19
N PRO A 29 -7.34 -2.25 10.87
CA PRO A 29 -7.10 -1.06 10.04
C PRO A 29 -6.06 -0.16 10.71
N ILE A 30 -4.91 0.02 10.04
CA ILE A 30 -3.77 0.82 10.55
C ILE A 30 -3.59 2.15 9.81
N ILE A 31 -4.31 2.33 8.70
CA ILE A 31 -4.32 3.55 7.92
C ILE A 31 -5.63 4.30 8.18
N PRO A 32 -5.58 5.61 8.44
CA PRO A 32 -6.77 6.44 8.55
C PRO A 32 -7.66 6.35 7.30
N MET A 33 -8.97 6.24 7.50
CA MET A 33 -9.92 6.07 6.40
C MET A 33 -9.94 7.28 5.47
N ASP A 34 -9.76 8.49 5.99
CA ASP A 34 -9.67 9.72 5.21
C ASP A 34 -8.47 9.71 4.24
N LEU A 35 -7.33 9.14 4.63
CA LEU A 35 -6.19 8.96 3.72
C LEU A 35 -6.52 7.95 2.61
N ILE A 36 -7.21 6.86 2.94
CA ILE A 36 -7.65 5.89 1.92
C ILE A 36 -8.62 6.54 0.94
N GLU A 37 -9.60 7.31 1.43
CA GLU A 37 -10.58 8.03 0.60
C GLU A 37 -9.90 9.04 -0.35
N ARG A 38 -8.83 9.70 0.10
CA ARG A 38 -8.02 10.62 -0.72
C ARG A 38 -7.22 9.88 -1.80
N VAL A 39 -6.68 8.69 -1.50
CA VAL A 39 -5.79 7.95 -2.43
C VAL A 39 -6.56 7.28 -3.55
N LEU A 40 -7.76 6.75 -3.29
CA LEU A 40 -8.55 6.03 -4.30
C LEU A 40 -8.74 6.79 -5.62
N PRO A 41 -9.21 8.05 -5.65
CA PRO A 41 -9.33 8.80 -6.91
C PRO A 41 -7.98 9.10 -7.57
N ARG A 42 -6.90 9.18 -6.80
CA ARG A 42 -5.54 9.38 -7.31
C ARG A 42 -5.00 8.13 -8.01
N MET A 43 -5.32 6.94 -7.49
CA MET A 43 -5.01 5.68 -8.17
C MET A 43 -5.66 5.60 -9.56
N GLU A 44 -6.91 6.04 -9.68
CA GLU A 44 -7.60 6.11 -10.97
C GLU A 44 -6.99 7.16 -11.91
N ALA A 45 -6.60 8.32 -11.37
CA ALA A 45 -5.92 9.37 -12.12
C ALA A 45 -4.61 8.86 -12.74
N VAL A 46 -3.76 8.19 -11.96
CA VAL A 46 -2.52 7.58 -12.44
C VAL A 46 -2.78 6.55 -13.55
N VAL A 47 -3.87 5.79 -13.46
CA VAL A 47 -4.27 4.83 -14.51
C VAL A 47 -4.73 5.53 -15.80
N ARG A 48 -5.29 6.74 -15.71
CA ARG A 48 -5.61 7.59 -16.88
C ARG A 48 -4.40 8.37 -17.42
N GLY A 49 -3.23 8.24 -16.78
CA GLY A 49 -2.03 9.00 -17.15
C GLY A 49 -1.98 10.40 -16.56
N GLU A 50 -2.80 10.69 -15.56
CA GLU A 50 -2.85 11.98 -14.85
C GLU A 50 -1.90 11.93 -13.64
N TYR A 51 -0.68 12.44 -13.79
CA TYR A 51 0.36 12.40 -12.75
C TYR A 51 0.43 13.75 -12.01
N GLU A 52 0.29 13.73 -10.68
CA GLU A 52 0.37 14.93 -9.83
C GLU A 52 1.71 15.64 -9.96
N THR A 53 2.79 14.86 -9.98
CA THR A 53 4.17 15.36 -9.98
C THR A 53 4.64 15.73 -11.39
N GLY A 54 3.85 15.43 -12.43
CA GLY A 54 4.25 15.52 -13.83
C GLY A 54 5.28 14.46 -14.26
N ILE A 55 5.68 13.54 -13.37
CA ILE A 55 6.64 12.47 -13.64
C ILE A 55 5.87 11.17 -13.90
N PRO A 56 6.18 10.41 -14.97
CA PRO A 56 5.55 9.12 -15.19
C PRO A 56 6.00 8.07 -14.17
N PRO A 57 5.19 7.02 -13.90
CA PRO A 57 5.59 5.90 -13.08
C PRO A 57 6.75 5.13 -13.74
N PHE A 58 7.42 4.28 -12.95
CA PHE A 58 8.58 3.52 -13.45
C PHE A 58 8.24 2.59 -14.61
N ALA A 59 7.11 1.89 -14.53
CA ALA A 59 6.64 1.03 -15.61
C ALA A 59 5.11 0.91 -15.61
N ILE A 60 4.53 0.84 -16.81
CA ILE A 60 3.10 0.62 -17.06
C ILE A 60 2.99 -0.67 -17.87
N HIS A 61 2.17 -1.62 -17.40
CA HIS A 61 2.05 -2.97 -17.98
C HIS A 61 0.70 -3.20 -18.67
N PHE A 62 0.10 -2.11 -19.16
CA PHE A 62 -1.12 -2.11 -19.96
C PHE A 62 -1.07 -0.94 -20.94
N THR A 63 -1.94 -1.01 -21.95
CA THR A 63 -2.10 -0.03 -23.01
C THR A 63 -3.57 0.34 -23.14
N PRO A 64 -3.92 1.49 -23.73
CA PRO A 64 -5.31 1.83 -24.02
C PRO A 64 -6.04 0.82 -24.91
N GLU A 65 -5.30 0.04 -25.72
CA GLU A 65 -5.84 -1.00 -26.60
C GLU A 65 -6.13 -2.32 -25.88
N ASP A 66 -5.60 -2.52 -24.67
CA ASP A 66 -5.95 -3.68 -23.85
C ASP A 66 -7.43 -3.62 -23.45
N GLY A 67 -8.10 -4.77 -23.52
CA GLY A 67 -9.52 -4.89 -23.17
C GLY A 67 -9.81 -4.58 -21.69
N PRO A 68 -11.08 -4.28 -21.34
CA PRO A 68 -11.48 -3.96 -19.98
C PRO A 68 -11.21 -5.08 -18.96
N GLU A 69 -11.01 -6.32 -19.42
CA GLU A 69 -10.65 -7.51 -18.66
C GLU A 69 -9.14 -7.63 -18.35
N LYS A 70 -8.32 -6.69 -18.80
CA LYS A 70 -6.88 -6.70 -18.51
C LYS A 70 -6.61 -6.23 -17.08
N LEU A 71 -5.82 -7.01 -16.33
CA LEU A 71 -5.19 -6.53 -15.10
C LEU A 71 -4.33 -5.30 -15.40
N LYS A 72 -4.66 -4.16 -14.80
CA LYS A 72 -3.84 -2.96 -14.90
C LYS A 72 -2.79 -2.99 -13.80
N LYS A 73 -1.52 -2.98 -14.19
CA LYS A 73 -0.36 -2.96 -13.28
C LYS A 73 0.53 -1.77 -13.60
N ILE A 74 0.86 -1.01 -12.55
CA ILE A 74 1.78 0.13 -12.59
C ILE A 74 2.82 -0.06 -11.49
N ASP A 75 4.10 -0.02 -11.86
CA ASP A 75 5.21 -0.11 -10.91
C ASP A 75 5.67 1.28 -10.48
N GLN A 76 5.95 1.41 -9.18
CA GLN A 76 6.37 2.63 -8.50
C GLN A 76 5.44 3.86 -8.69
N PRO A 77 4.12 3.72 -8.43
CA PRO A 77 3.15 4.81 -8.57
C PRO A 77 3.38 5.97 -7.59
N GLN A 78 4.11 5.76 -6.49
CA GLN A 78 4.49 6.79 -5.54
C GLN A 78 5.46 7.85 -6.14
N LEU A 79 6.04 7.59 -7.31
CA LEU A 79 6.88 8.57 -8.01
C LEU A 79 6.03 9.62 -8.76
N CYS A 80 4.81 9.24 -9.16
CA CYS A 80 3.95 10.05 -10.00
C CYS A 80 2.84 10.78 -9.24
N ASP A 81 2.67 10.50 -7.94
CA ASP A 81 1.58 11.04 -7.12
C ASP A 81 1.98 11.14 -5.64
N ASP A 82 1.93 12.35 -5.08
CA ASP A 82 2.38 12.65 -3.71
C ASP A 82 1.39 12.11 -2.68
N THR A 83 0.10 12.02 -3.04
CA THR A 83 -0.91 11.41 -2.18
C THR A 83 -0.72 9.89 -2.07
N ILE A 84 -0.33 9.21 -3.16
CA ILE A 84 0.09 7.81 -3.11
C ILE A 84 1.36 7.65 -2.27
N LEU A 85 2.33 8.56 -2.42
CA LEU A 85 3.55 8.54 -1.59
C LEU A 85 3.23 8.69 -0.11
N GLU A 86 2.32 9.59 0.28
CA GLU A 86 1.85 9.75 1.67
C GLU A 86 1.33 8.43 2.26
N LEU A 87 0.55 7.67 1.49
CA LEU A 87 0.06 6.35 1.91
C LEU A 87 1.21 5.36 2.12
N ILE A 88 2.10 5.23 1.14
CA ILE A 88 3.21 4.26 1.20
C ILE A 88 4.20 4.61 2.31
N ALA A 89 4.41 5.89 2.57
CA ALA A 89 5.29 6.40 3.61
C ALA A 89 4.62 6.50 4.98
N HIS A 90 3.33 6.12 5.11
CA HIS A 90 2.61 6.28 6.37
C HIS A 90 3.30 5.49 7.51
N PRO A 91 3.67 6.12 8.63
CA PRO A 91 4.52 5.51 9.68
C PRO A 91 3.99 4.19 10.22
N ALA A 92 2.66 4.05 10.32
CA ALA A 92 2.03 2.83 10.81
C ALA A 92 2.39 1.60 9.96
N LEU A 93 2.57 1.71 8.64
CA LEU A 93 2.97 0.57 7.80
C LEU A 93 4.32 0.02 8.25
N GLY A 94 5.31 0.91 8.39
CA GLY A 94 6.66 0.55 8.80
C GLY A 94 6.72 0.00 10.22
N GLU A 95 6.02 0.63 11.16
CA GLU A 95 6.03 0.20 12.56
C GLU A 95 5.37 -1.18 12.76
N TRP A 96 4.18 -1.41 12.17
CA TRP A 96 3.54 -2.71 12.24
C TRP A 96 4.37 -3.80 11.57
N ALA A 97 4.89 -3.54 10.37
CA ALA A 97 5.76 -4.50 9.68
C ALA A 97 7.02 -4.82 10.50
N ALA A 98 7.68 -3.81 11.05
CA ALA A 98 8.89 -4.00 11.86
C ALA A 98 8.62 -4.87 13.09
N ARG A 99 7.51 -4.63 13.78
CA ARG A 99 7.17 -5.35 15.03
C ARG A 99 6.68 -6.77 14.79
N ILE A 100 5.95 -7.01 13.70
CA ILE A 100 5.51 -8.36 13.31
C ILE A 100 6.72 -9.18 12.85
N MET A 101 7.61 -8.59 12.05
CA MET A 101 8.79 -9.27 11.51
C MET A 101 10.00 -9.30 12.44
N GLU A 102 9.94 -8.59 13.57
CA GLU A 102 11.08 -8.34 14.47
C GLU A 102 12.30 -7.74 13.75
N ALA A 103 12.01 -6.90 12.76
CA ALA A 103 13.03 -6.18 12.00
C ALA A 103 13.46 -4.91 12.74
N LYS A 104 14.75 -4.61 12.68
CA LYS A 104 15.30 -3.33 13.18
C LYS A 104 15.00 -2.15 12.25
N LEU A 105 14.78 -2.44 10.97
CA LEU A 105 14.52 -1.46 9.93
C LEU A 105 13.63 -2.10 8.85
N ILE A 106 12.65 -1.34 8.38
CA ILE A 106 11.82 -1.66 7.23
C ILE A 106 12.02 -0.55 6.21
N GLN A 107 12.16 -0.92 4.94
CA GLN A 107 12.25 0.00 3.83
C GLN A 107 11.29 -0.44 2.73
N ALA A 108 10.52 0.49 2.19
CA ALA A 108 9.80 0.25 0.95
C ALA A 108 10.81 0.00 -0.18
N TRP A 109 10.75 -1.19 -0.78
CA TRP A 109 11.63 -1.56 -1.89
C TRP A 109 10.91 -1.48 -3.24
N ALA A 110 9.70 -2.02 -3.30
CA ALA A 110 8.87 -2.01 -4.49
C ALA A 110 7.41 -1.74 -4.11
N VAL A 111 6.75 -0.96 -4.94
CA VAL A 111 5.33 -0.62 -4.80
C VAL A 111 4.67 -0.88 -6.15
N GLN A 112 3.49 -1.51 -6.10
CA GLN A 112 2.71 -1.83 -7.28
C GLN A 112 1.28 -1.37 -7.06
N LEU A 113 0.75 -0.60 -8.01
CA LEU A 113 -0.67 -0.34 -8.13
C LEU A 113 -1.26 -1.41 -9.05
N LEU A 114 -2.25 -2.13 -8.53
CA LEU A 114 -2.93 -3.21 -9.23
C LEU A 114 -4.44 -2.94 -9.24
N ILE A 115 -5.04 -2.80 -10.43
CA ILE A 115 -6.49 -2.76 -10.59
C ILE A 115 -6.93 -4.04 -11.28
N LYS A 116 -7.64 -4.88 -10.52
CA LYS A 116 -8.28 -6.07 -11.05
C LYS A 116 -9.56 -5.66 -11.80
N PRO A 117 -9.80 -6.18 -13.00
CA PRO A 117 -11.06 -5.98 -13.70
C PRO A 117 -12.21 -6.67 -12.95
N PRO A 118 -13.47 -6.30 -13.24
CA PRO A 118 -14.63 -7.06 -12.77
C PRO A 118 -14.56 -8.51 -13.30
N GLY A 119 -14.85 -9.48 -12.44
CA GLY A 119 -14.82 -10.91 -12.76
C GLY A 119 -15.32 -11.76 -11.61
#